data_AF-A0AAP3AKM5-F1
#
_entry.id   AF-A0AAP3AKM5-F1
#
_cell.length_a   1.000
_cell.length_b   1.000
_cell.length_c   1.000
_cell.angle_alpha   90.00
_cell.angle_beta   90.00
_cell.angle_gamma   90.00
#
_symmetry.space_group_name_H-M   'P 1'
#
loop_
_entity.id
_entity.type
_entity.pdbx_description
1 polymer ?
#
loop_
_entity_poly.entity_id
_entity_poly.type
_entity_poly.pdbx_seq_one_letter_code
_entity_poly.pdbx_strand_id
1 'polypeptide(L)'
;MTQSTPDPTPTVTEHDFTVRENRPGKVLALHLNYPSRIAQRGRSPQAPGYFLKAGTSLARTGDTIERPAGTELLAYEGEIALIIGRTARRVSPEEGWSHVSGITAANDWGLYDLRHADKGSNVKNKSGDGFTPLGPAVISAAGLDPAALRVRTWVNGEIVQDDTTEGLVFPFGQLVADLSQLMTLEEGDVILTGTPAGSSVAQPGDVVEVEVDAPSAPGAPTTGRLVTTVVDSEHALAPFGAQPQVDDVQREEAWGSRQAAGLAPQAAAPSSSAVDENGHWVASAPQPDRSLLTPELRAKIDAIAVATLTAQLQKRGVQNATIDGPRPIHRGRRVLGYAKTLRYIPKREDLAKEFGGGFNAQKRAIDSVQPDDVVVMEARGEHGTGTLGDVLALRAQVNGANAVITDGGIRDSAAVAEVGLQVYAGATHPAVLGRRHIPWEVGGTIACGGTTVQPGDIIVGDDDGVVVIPPSLLQEVVDDAYEQELQDAWAYEQVKAGYPVDGMFPPNAEWKAKFAEYRKTLPDAPAPEGDA
;
A
#
# COMPACT_ATOMS: atom_id res chain seq x y z
N MET A 1 11.89 17.25 55.36
CA MET A 1 12.15 18.17 54.23
C MET A 1 13.36 17.63 53.49
N THR A 2 13.14 16.73 52.53
CA THR A 2 14.17 16.29 51.59
C THR A 2 14.43 17.47 50.66
N GLN A 3 15.59 18.11 50.80
CA GLN A 3 16.03 19.12 49.85
C GLN A 3 16.21 18.41 48.50
N SER A 4 15.31 18.70 47.57
CA SER A 4 15.49 18.38 46.15
C SER A 4 16.72 19.16 45.69
N THR A 5 17.81 18.45 45.41
CA THR A 5 18.91 19.02 44.63
C THR A 5 18.32 19.45 43.28
N PRO A 6 18.50 20.70 42.83
CA PRO A 6 18.02 21.13 41.53
C PRO A 6 18.59 20.20 40.45
N ASP A 7 17.74 19.78 39.51
CA ASP A 7 18.20 18.98 38.37
C ASP A 7 19.36 19.71 37.67
N PRO A 8 20.43 18.99 37.31
CA PRO A 8 21.60 19.61 36.71
C PRO A 8 21.21 20.29 35.40
N THR A 9 21.60 21.56 35.24
CA THR A 9 21.43 22.28 33.98
C THR A 9 22.26 21.60 32.89
N PRO A 10 21.67 21.22 31.74
CA PRO A 10 22.42 20.59 30.66
C PRO A 10 23.50 21.52 30.11
N THR A 11 24.71 20.99 29.92
CA THR A 11 25.83 21.72 29.32
C THR A 11 25.83 21.58 27.80
N VAL A 12 26.35 22.59 27.10
CA VAL A 12 26.54 22.59 25.64
C VAL A 12 28.02 22.77 25.34
N THR A 13 28.59 21.89 24.51
CA THR A 13 30.01 21.93 24.13
C THR A 13 30.17 21.76 22.63
N GLU A 14 30.98 22.60 21.98
CA GLU A 14 31.39 22.38 20.60
C GLU A 14 32.08 21.02 20.45
N HIS A 15 31.80 20.33 19.34
CA HIS A 15 32.37 19.02 19.09
C HIS A 15 32.55 18.78 17.59
N ASP A 16 33.76 18.37 17.19
CA ASP A 16 34.07 18.02 15.79
C ASP A 16 34.27 16.50 15.67
N PHE A 17 33.27 15.83 15.09
CA PHE A 17 33.25 14.38 14.86
C PHE A 17 34.12 13.93 13.68
N THR A 18 34.63 14.86 12.86
CA THR A 18 35.48 14.53 11.70
C THR A 18 36.90 14.18 12.13
N VAL A 19 37.35 14.76 13.26
CA VAL A 19 38.63 14.48 13.91
C VAL A 19 38.69 13.02 14.31
N ARG A 20 39.78 12.33 13.93
CA ARG A 20 39.91 10.88 14.09
C ARG A 20 39.70 10.39 15.53
N GLU A 21 40.13 11.20 16.50
CA GLU A 21 40.03 10.93 17.94
C GLU A 21 38.60 10.96 18.46
N ASN A 22 37.76 11.80 17.86
CA ASN A 22 36.36 12.00 18.21
C ASN A 22 35.40 11.24 17.28
N ARG A 23 35.95 10.54 16.28
CA ARG A 23 35.15 9.84 15.28
C ARG A 23 34.42 8.66 15.93
N PRO A 24 33.09 8.56 15.76
CA PRO A 24 32.33 7.42 16.24
C PRO A 24 32.90 6.09 15.74
N GLY A 25 32.94 5.08 16.62
CA GLY A 25 33.33 3.72 16.24
C GLY A 25 32.36 3.15 15.20
N LYS A 26 31.06 3.38 15.42
CA LYS A 26 29.97 3.11 14.48
C LYS A 26 28.93 4.21 14.47
N VAL A 27 28.34 4.41 13.30
CA VAL A 27 27.20 5.29 13.07
C VAL A 27 26.03 4.41 12.62
N LEU A 28 25.05 4.24 13.50
CA LEU A 28 23.84 3.46 13.27
C LEU A 28 22.70 4.43 12.96
N ALA A 29 21.90 4.15 11.95
CA ALA A 29 20.77 5.01 11.57
C ALA A 29 19.47 4.21 11.52
N LEU A 30 18.41 4.81 12.03
CA LEU A 30 17.07 4.23 12.09
C LEU A 30 16.24 4.65 10.88
N HIS A 31 15.50 3.73 10.28
CA HIS A 31 14.72 3.99 9.08
C HIS A 31 13.50 4.92 9.27
N LEU A 32 12.66 4.66 10.27
CA LEU A 32 11.39 5.37 10.50
C LEU A 32 11.09 5.39 11.99
N ASN A 33 10.77 6.57 12.53
CA ASN A 33 10.48 6.74 13.97
C ASN A 33 9.38 7.77 14.27
N TYR A 34 9.30 8.82 13.48
CA TYR A 34 8.32 9.89 13.66
C TYR A 34 6.96 9.50 13.07
N PRO A 35 5.85 9.64 13.83
CA PRO A 35 4.49 9.43 13.31
C PRO A 35 4.19 10.27 12.07
N SER A 36 4.68 11.52 12.03
CA SER A 36 4.52 12.43 10.88
C SER A 36 5.12 11.84 9.59
N ARG A 37 6.35 11.33 9.66
CA ARG A 37 7.03 10.67 8.53
C ARG A 37 6.38 9.34 8.17
N ILE A 38 5.89 8.58 9.15
CA ILE A 38 5.15 7.32 8.93
C ILE A 38 3.85 7.58 8.16
N ALA A 39 3.10 8.60 8.56
CA ALA A 39 1.88 9.03 7.86
C ALA A 39 2.19 9.45 6.42
N GLN A 40 3.26 10.23 6.21
CA GLN A 40 3.72 10.61 4.86
C GLN A 40 4.10 9.41 3.98
N ARG A 41 4.70 8.36 4.58
CA ARG A 41 5.15 7.15 3.85
C ARG A 41 4.05 6.09 3.69
N GLY A 42 2.93 6.21 4.38
CA GLY A 42 1.83 5.25 4.35
C GLY A 42 2.18 3.85 4.87
N ARG A 43 3.27 3.69 5.63
CA ARG A 43 3.72 2.41 6.19
C ARG A 43 4.27 2.56 7.59
N SER A 44 3.80 1.73 8.52
CA SER A 44 4.25 1.74 9.92
C SER A 44 5.14 0.52 10.22
N PRO A 45 6.38 0.71 10.70
CA PRO A 45 7.25 -0.40 11.08
C PRO A 45 6.75 -1.10 12.36
N GLN A 46 6.82 -2.43 12.39
CA GLN A 46 6.48 -3.21 13.59
C GLN A 46 7.64 -3.30 14.60
N ALA A 47 8.87 -3.08 14.14
CA ALA A 47 10.09 -3.09 14.95
C ALA A 47 11.11 -2.10 14.37
N PRO A 48 12.10 -1.63 15.16
CA PRO A 48 13.17 -0.78 14.67
C PRO A 48 13.96 -1.45 13.54
N GLY A 49 14.24 -0.69 12.47
CA GLY A 49 15.06 -1.15 11.34
C GLY A 49 16.27 -0.25 11.17
N TYR A 50 17.47 -0.84 11.22
CA TYR A 50 18.72 -0.08 11.23
C TYR A 50 19.57 -0.34 10.00
N PHE A 51 20.40 0.65 9.67
CA PHE A 51 21.51 0.52 8.73
C PHE A 51 22.76 1.22 9.29
N LEU A 52 23.91 0.96 8.66
CA LEU A 52 25.18 1.57 9.03
C LEU A 52 25.53 2.69 8.04
N LYS A 53 26.10 3.78 8.56
CA LYS A 53 26.72 4.84 7.77
C LYS A 53 28.23 4.80 7.98
N ALA A 54 29.00 5.03 6.91
CA ALA A 54 30.45 4.99 7.00
C ALA A 54 30.99 6.11 7.89
N GLY A 55 32.00 5.82 8.73
CA GLY A 55 32.63 6.89 9.53
C GLY A 55 33.34 7.96 8.70
N THR A 56 33.52 7.77 7.38
CA THR A 56 34.06 8.78 6.45
C THR A 56 32.98 9.72 5.91
N SER A 57 31.69 9.38 6.02
CA SER A 57 30.61 10.28 5.59
C SER A 57 30.37 11.43 6.57
N LEU A 58 31.07 11.46 7.70
CA LEU A 58 30.98 12.54 8.68
C LEU A 58 31.47 13.86 8.11
N ALA A 59 30.71 14.92 8.38
CA ALA A 59 31.07 16.30 8.08
C ALA A 59 30.75 17.21 9.28
N ARG A 60 31.25 18.43 9.24
CA ARG A 60 30.98 19.46 10.25
C ARG A 60 30.14 20.59 9.68
N THR A 61 29.64 21.45 10.55
CA THR A 61 28.95 22.68 10.14
C THR A 61 29.83 23.52 9.21
N GLY A 62 29.24 24.05 8.14
CA GLY A 62 29.90 24.87 7.14
C GLY A 62 30.61 24.11 6.02
N ASP A 63 30.77 22.78 6.12
CA ASP A 63 31.27 21.98 4.99
C ASP A 63 30.21 21.91 3.86
N THR A 64 30.69 21.62 2.65
CA THR A 64 29.85 21.41 1.47
C THR A 64 29.54 19.94 1.26
N ILE A 65 28.37 19.63 0.72
CA ILE A 65 28.01 18.30 0.22
C ILE A 65 27.90 18.32 -1.30
N GLU A 66 28.57 17.38 -1.96
CA GLU A 66 28.51 17.25 -3.41
C GLU A 66 27.31 16.42 -3.84
N ARG A 67 26.52 16.94 -4.80
CA ARG A 67 25.61 16.12 -5.60
C ARG A 67 26.39 15.59 -6.82
N PRO A 68 26.58 14.27 -6.98
CA PRO A 68 27.33 13.70 -8.10
C PRO A 68 26.72 14.06 -9.47
N ALA A 69 27.55 14.24 -10.50
CA ALA A 69 27.05 14.49 -11.85
C ALA A 69 26.18 13.33 -12.35
N GLY A 70 25.06 13.69 -12.99
CA GLY A 70 24.08 12.72 -13.53
C GLY A 70 23.10 12.18 -12.49
N THR A 71 23.00 12.81 -11.32
CA THR A 71 22.01 12.48 -10.28
C THR A 71 21.09 13.65 -10.01
N GLU A 72 19.88 13.38 -9.51
CA GLU A 72 18.86 14.42 -9.28
C GLU A 72 18.26 14.41 -7.86
N LEU A 73 18.32 13.30 -7.11
CA LEU A 73 17.58 13.12 -5.84
C LEU A 73 18.48 13.05 -4.60
N LEU A 74 19.30 14.09 -4.37
CA LEU A 74 20.03 14.25 -3.10
C LEU A 74 19.10 14.82 -2.03
N ALA A 75 18.65 13.98 -1.11
CA ALA A 75 17.68 14.33 -0.08
C ALA A 75 18.31 14.57 1.30
N TYR A 76 17.84 15.59 2.00
CA TYR A 76 18.20 15.87 3.39
C TYR A 76 17.19 15.22 4.35
N GLU A 77 17.67 14.86 5.54
CA GLU A 77 16.87 14.28 6.61
C GLU A 77 17.40 14.82 7.95
N GLY A 78 16.79 15.89 8.49
CA GLY A 78 17.20 16.42 9.79
C GLY A 78 16.82 15.47 10.92
N GLU A 79 17.77 15.15 11.79
CA GLU A 79 17.60 14.17 12.86
C GLU A 79 18.25 14.61 14.18
N ILE A 80 17.82 13.95 15.26
CA ILE A 80 18.53 13.94 16.54
C ILE A 80 19.52 12.76 16.51
N ALA A 81 20.77 13.02 16.84
CA ALA A 81 21.78 11.98 17.04
C ALA A 81 22.03 11.76 18.53
N LEU A 82 22.02 10.50 18.97
CA LEU A 82 22.41 10.08 20.31
C LEU A 82 23.88 9.71 20.33
N ILE A 83 24.61 10.17 21.34
CA ILE A 83 26.02 9.82 21.55
C ILE A 83 26.09 8.86 22.74
N ILE A 84 26.62 7.67 22.53
CA ILE A 84 26.79 6.69 23.58
C ILE A 84 27.96 7.12 24.47
N GLY A 85 27.69 7.30 25.76
CA GLY A 85 28.67 7.70 26.78
C GLY A 85 29.12 6.56 27.69
N ARG A 86 28.34 5.47 27.75
CA ARG A 86 28.66 4.29 28.54
C ARG A 86 28.36 3.05 27.74
N THR A 87 29.28 2.09 27.75
CA THR A 87 29.12 0.81 27.05
C THR A 87 27.77 0.18 27.38
N ALA A 88 26.98 -0.17 26.36
CA ALA A 88 25.67 -0.79 26.50
C ALA A 88 25.68 -2.19 25.86
N ARG A 89 25.25 -3.19 26.62
CA ARG A 89 25.05 -4.55 26.13
C ARG A 89 23.91 -5.21 26.87
N ARG A 90 22.87 -5.62 26.14
CA ARG A 90 21.65 -6.27 26.65
C ARG A 90 21.00 -5.48 27.79
N VAL A 91 20.94 -4.16 27.61
CA VAL A 91 20.28 -3.26 28.58
C VAL A 91 18.78 -3.26 28.33
N SER A 92 17.98 -2.92 29.35
CA SER A 92 16.54 -2.75 29.18
C SER A 92 16.19 -1.41 28.52
N PRO A 93 15.00 -1.25 27.92
CA PRO A 93 14.54 0.03 27.37
C PRO A 93 14.57 1.18 28.38
N GLU A 94 14.26 0.90 29.64
CA GLU A 94 14.28 1.86 30.74
C GLU A 94 15.70 2.29 31.12
N GLU A 95 16.68 1.39 30.97
CA GLU A 95 18.10 1.66 31.22
C GLU A 95 18.76 2.42 30.07
N GLY A 96 18.26 2.22 28.84
CA GLY A 96 18.91 2.65 27.60
C GLY A 96 19.29 4.13 27.55
N TRP A 97 18.42 5.05 28.00
CA TRP A 97 18.72 6.49 28.01
C TRP A 97 19.93 6.83 28.88
N SER A 98 20.12 6.12 29.99
CA SER A 98 21.24 6.38 30.90
C SER A 98 22.61 6.07 30.28
N HIS A 99 22.67 5.39 29.14
CA HIS A 99 23.90 5.11 28.40
C HIS A 99 24.27 6.23 27.41
N VAL A 100 23.38 7.19 27.16
CA VAL A 100 23.60 8.34 26.29
C VAL A 100 24.35 9.43 27.08
N SER A 101 25.49 9.92 26.58
CA SER A 101 26.21 11.07 27.18
C SER A 101 25.65 12.40 26.71
N GLY A 102 25.15 12.46 25.47
CA GLY A 102 24.65 13.68 24.88
C GLY A 102 23.88 13.45 23.60
N ILE A 103 23.26 14.54 23.14
CA ILE A 103 22.56 14.62 21.86
C ILE A 103 23.17 15.72 21.00
N THR A 104 23.08 15.57 19.68
CA THR A 104 23.48 16.61 18.73
C THR A 104 22.55 16.62 17.52
N ALA A 105 22.64 17.65 16.68
CA ALA A 105 21.93 17.68 15.41
C ALA A 105 22.68 16.83 14.39
N ALA A 106 21.91 16.20 13.49
CA ALA A 106 22.42 15.40 12.40
C ALA A 106 21.63 15.68 11.12
N ASN A 107 22.29 15.51 9.97
CA ASN A 107 21.60 15.46 8.68
C ASN A 107 21.91 14.14 7.97
N ASP A 108 20.92 13.25 7.87
CA ASP A 108 21.05 11.95 7.23
C ASP A 108 20.83 12.03 5.71
N TRP A 109 21.78 12.67 5.03
CA TRP A 109 21.74 12.81 3.58
C TRP A 109 21.68 11.47 2.87
N GLY A 110 20.85 11.39 1.83
CA GLY A 110 20.69 10.21 1.00
C GLY A 110 20.55 10.53 -0.48
N LEU A 111 21.29 9.83 -1.33
CA LEU A 111 21.18 9.95 -2.78
C LEU A 111 20.21 8.90 -3.33
N TYR A 112 18.94 9.28 -3.50
CA TYR A 112 17.86 8.34 -3.80
C TYR A 112 18.02 7.64 -5.16
N ASP A 113 18.74 8.25 -6.10
CA ASP A 113 19.12 7.67 -7.39
C ASP A 113 19.83 6.31 -7.25
N LEU A 114 20.55 6.09 -6.14
CA LEU A 114 21.27 4.84 -5.87
C LEU A 114 20.59 3.93 -4.86
N ARG A 115 19.38 4.27 -4.39
CA ARG A 115 18.67 3.49 -3.37
C ARG A 115 18.35 2.05 -3.81
N HIS A 116 18.21 1.82 -5.12
CA HIS A 116 17.99 0.49 -5.69
C HIS A 116 19.24 -0.41 -5.60
N ALA A 117 20.44 0.16 -5.50
CA ALA A 117 21.70 -0.57 -5.60
C ALA A 117 21.90 -1.56 -4.44
N ASP A 118 21.42 -1.21 -3.25
CA ASP A 118 21.64 -1.96 -2.01
C ASP A 118 20.50 -1.76 -0.99
N LYS A 119 19.28 -1.83 -1.52
CA LYS A 119 18.01 -1.67 -0.80
C LYS A 119 18.01 -2.44 0.52
N GLY A 120 17.84 -1.70 1.61
CA GLY A 120 17.85 -2.22 2.99
C GLY A 120 19.14 -1.93 3.73
N SER A 121 20.31 -2.12 3.10
CA SER A 121 21.61 -1.81 3.73
C SER A 121 22.04 -0.35 3.57
N ASN A 122 21.59 0.31 2.49
CA ASN A 122 21.81 1.74 2.20
C ASN A 122 23.27 2.22 2.18
N VAL A 123 24.22 1.32 1.94
CA VAL A 123 25.65 1.67 1.97
C VAL A 123 25.97 2.73 0.90
N LYS A 124 25.53 2.52 -0.34
CA LYS A 124 25.82 3.37 -1.49
C LYS A 124 25.12 4.70 -1.45
N ASN A 125 23.86 4.74 -1.05
CA ASN A 125 23.08 5.98 -1.06
C ASN A 125 23.24 6.81 0.21
N LYS A 126 23.64 6.24 1.36
CA LYS A 126 23.71 6.96 2.65
C LYS A 126 25.13 7.12 3.22
N SER A 127 26.19 6.64 2.55
CA SER A 127 27.56 6.70 3.07
C SER A 127 28.57 7.47 2.19
N GLY A 128 28.10 8.34 1.29
CA GLY A 128 28.99 9.25 0.55
C GLY A 128 29.71 10.22 1.49
N ASP A 129 30.88 10.73 1.09
CA ASP A 129 31.61 11.72 1.88
C ASP A 129 30.71 12.96 2.11
N GLY A 130 30.62 13.42 3.36
CA GLY A 130 29.73 14.50 3.77
C GLY A 130 28.25 14.13 3.98
N PHE A 131 27.85 12.86 3.80
CA PHE A 131 26.44 12.46 3.93
C PHE A 131 25.98 12.31 5.40
N THR A 132 26.81 12.66 6.38
CA THR A 132 26.50 12.58 7.81
C THR A 132 27.07 13.78 8.58
N PRO A 133 26.69 15.02 8.26
CA PRO A 133 27.02 16.14 9.10
C PRO A 133 26.48 15.90 10.52
N LEU A 134 27.30 16.14 11.53
CA LEU A 134 26.95 16.10 12.95
C LEU A 134 27.43 17.38 13.63
N GLY A 135 26.75 17.82 14.69
CA GLY A 135 27.15 19.00 15.47
C GLY A 135 26.16 20.16 15.34
N PRO A 136 26.62 21.43 15.46
CA PRO A 136 27.98 21.85 15.79
C PRO A 136 28.34 21.68 17.27
N ALA A 137 27.34 21.60 18.14
CA ALA A 137 27.53 21.35 19.56
C ALA A 137 26.77 20.11 20.04
N VAL A 138 27.23 19.57 21.16
CA VAL A 138 26.61 18.47 21.89
C VAL A 138 25.94 19.04 23.14
N ILE A 139 24.67 18.70 23.34
CA ILE A 139 23.94 18.95 24.59
C ILE A 139 24.11 17.72 25.47
N SER A 140 24.60 17.89 26.70
CA SER A 140 24.67 16.80 27.69
C SER A 140 23.30 16.19 27.96
N ALA A 141 23.20 14.87 27.96
CA ALA A 141 21.95 14.15 28.23
C ALA A 141 21.51 14.23 29.69
N ALA A 142 22.42 14.55 30.61
CA ALA A 142 22.10 14.73 32.02
C ALA A 142 21.07 15.85 32.22
N GLY A 143 19.96 15.52 32.88
CA GLY A 143 18.87 16.47 33.15
C GLY A 143 17.91 16.72 31.98
N LEU A 144 18.08 16.01 30.85
CA LEU A 144 17.13 16.07 29.73
C LEU A 144 16.04 15.01 29.85
N ASP A 145 14.82 15.39 29.49
CA ASP A 145 13.73 14.46 29.19
C ASP A 145 13.84 14.03 27.71
N PRO A 146 14.12 12.75 27.41
CA PRO A 146 14.23 12.26 26.03
C PRO A 146 12.93 12.34 25.23
N ALA A 147 11.79 12.59 25.88
CA ALA A 147 10.49 12.77 25.22
C ALA A 147 10.18 14.24 24.89
N ALA A 148 11.01 15.21 25.33
CA ALA A 148 10.74 16.65 25.19
C ALA A 148 11.81 17.42 24.38
N LEU A 149 12.49 16.73 23.45
CA LEU A 149 13.47 17.31 22.55
C LEU A 149 12.80 17.72 21.24
N ARG A 150 13.37 18.70 20.54
CA ARG A 150 12.85 19.18 19.25
C ARG A 150 13.94 19.20 18.20
N VAL A 151 13.56 18.89 16.96
CA VAL A 151 14.40 19.00 15.77
C VAL A 151 13.73 19.91 14.77
N ARG A 152 14.52 20.83 14.19
CA ARG A 152 14.09 21.72 13.12
C ARG A 152 15.08 21.69 11.98
N THR A 153 14.57 21.79 10.76
CA THR A 153 15.37 21.89 9.54
C THR A 153 14.92 23.07 8.71
N TRP A 154 15.88 23.83 8.19
CA TRP A 154 15.66 24.92 7.26
C TRP A 154 16.31 24.63 5.91
N VAL A 155 15.68 25.08 4.83
CA VAL A 155 16.31 25.18 3.50
C VAL A 155 16.25 26.64 3.10
N ASN A 156 17.41 27.26 2.87
CA ASN A 156 17.53 28.67 2.51
C ASN A 156 16.78 29.63 3.48
N GLY A 157 16.77 29.28 4.76
CA GLY A 157 16.09 30.04 5.82
C GLY A 157 14.61 29.74 6.02
N GLU A 158 13.98 28.91 5.20
CA GLU A 158 12.58 28.47 5.37
C GLU A 158 12.50 27.18 6.18
N ILE A 159 11.65 27.13 7.21
CA ILE A 159 11.43 25.91 8.01
C ILE A 159 10.71 24.87 7.14
N VAL A 160 11.33 23.70 6.99
CA VAL A 160 10.79 22.56 6.24
C VAL A 160 10.49 21.36 7.15
N GLN A 161 11.13 21.27 8.30
CA GLN A 161 10.86 20.27 9.34
C GLN A 161 10.81 20.96 10.70
N ASP A 162 9.81 20.65 11.52
CA ASP A 162 9.68 21.12 12.92
C ASP A 162 8.82 20.12 13.68
N ASP A 163 9.45 19.29 14.51
CA ASP A 163 8.77 18.22 15.24
C ASP A 163 9.48 17.94 16.57
N THR A 164 8.76 17.30 17.49
CA THR A 164 9.28 16.96 18.82
C THR A 164 9.41 15.44 18.97
N THR A 165 10.16 15.01 19.98
CA THR A 165 10.26 13.60 20.35
C THR A 165 9.01 13.11 21.10
N GLU A 166 7.99 13.95 21.28
CA GLU A 166 6.73 13.57 21.91
C GLU A 166 5.97 12.62 20.97
N GLY A 167 5.86 11.36 21.37
CA GLY A 167 5.13 10.35 20.61
C GLY A 167 5.94 9.63 19.53
N LEU A 168 7.28 9.62 19.61
CA LEU A 168 8.10 8.70 18.81
C LEU A 168 7.59 7.26 18.92
N VAL A 169 7.57 6.54 17.79
CA VAL A 169 7.14 5.13 17.75
C VAL A 169 8.10 4.25 18.54
N PHE A 170 9.40 4.53 18.44
CA PHE A 170 10.44 3.86 19.20
C PHE A 170 11.20 4.91 20.05
N PRO A 171 10.90 4.99 21.36
CA PRO A 171 11.61 5.89 22.28
C PRO A 171 13.12 5.62 22.31
N PHE A 172 13.94 6.64 22.61
CA PHE A 172 15.40 6.52 22.54
C PHE A 172 16.00 5.42 23.42
N GLY A 173 15.46 5.20 24.62
CA GLY A 173 15.86 4.08 25.47
C GLY A 173 15.63 2.71 24.81
N GLN A 174 14.52 2.55 24.08
CA GLN A 174 14.23 1.34 23.30
C GLN A 174 15.25 1.12 22.18
N LEU A 175 15.70 2.18 21.50
CA LEU A 175 16.69 2.05 20.42
C LEU A 175 18.02 1.52 20.93
N VAL A 176 18.50 2.06 22.05
CA VAL A 176 19.73 1.59 22.71
C VAL A 176 19.57 0.15 23.16
N ALA A 177 18.46 -0.17 23.83
CA ALA A 177 18.17 -1.52 24.30
C ALA A 177 18.15 -2.53 23.15
N ASP A 178 17.43 -2.24 22.07
CA ASP A 178 17.25 -3.12 20.93
C ASP A 178 18.57 -3.47 20.24
N LEU A 179 19.34 -2.45 19.85
CA LEU A 179 20.68 -2.62 19.28
C LEU A 179 21.59 -3.42 20.21
N SER A 180 21.52 -3.12 21.52
CA SER A 180 22.39 -3.73 22.51
C SER A 180 22.15 -5.24 22.73
N GLN A 181 21.05 -5.80 22.25
CA GLN A 181 20.74 -7.23 22.45
C GLN A 181 21.85 -8.12 21.87
N LEU A 182 22.29 -7.80 20.66
CA LEU A 182 23.27 -8.56 19.90
C LEU A 182 24.59 -7.80 19.72
N MET A 183 24.54 -6.48 19.61
CA MET A 183 25.70 -5.62 19.41
C MET A 183 26.14 -4.99 20.74
N THR A 184 27.45 -4.85 20.98
CA THR A 184 27.91 -3.96 22.05
C THR A 184 27.96 -2.54 21.49
N LEU A 185 27.26 -1.61 22.14
CA LEU A 185 27.43 -0.17 21.89
C LEU A 185 28.56 0.33 22.77
N GLU A 186 29.52 1.01 22.18
CA GLU A 186 30.77 1.50 22.77
C GLU A 186 30.68 3.01 22.98
N GLU A 187 31.52 3.53 23.87
CA GLU A 187 31.61 4.97 24.09
C GLU A 187 32.03 5.68 22.79
N GLY A 188 31.34 6.76 22.45
CA GLY A 188 31.53 7.53 21.22
C GLY A 188 30.68 7.07 20.02
N ASP A 189 29.99 5.93 20.11
CA ASP A 189 29.08 5.53 19.04
C ASP A 189 27.91 6.49 18.88
N VAL A 190 27.40 6.58 17.65
CA VAL A 190 26.29 7.47 17.31
C VAL A 190 25.10 6.69 16.78
N ILE A 191 23.90 7.05 17.24
CA ILE A 191 22.62 6.56 16.74
C ILE A 191 21.83 7.74 16.16
N LEU A 192 21.58 7.74 14.86
CA LEU A 192 20.63 8.64 14.20
C LEU A 192 19.21 8.08 14.35
N THR A 193 18.29 8.88 14.87
CA THR A 193 17.03 8.40 15.45
C THR A 193 15.82 8.47 14.50
N GLY A 194 16.05 8.71 13.22
CA GLY A 194 15.01 8.96 12.23
C GLY A 194 14.64 10.43 12.11
N THR A 195 13.95 10.76 11.00
CA THR A 195 13.57 12.13 10.63
C THR A 195 12.05 12.32 10.64
N PRO A 196 11.53 13.51 10.98
CA PRO A 196 10.11 13.86 10.82
C PRO A 196 9.70 14.08 9.35
N ALA A 197 8.40 14.30 9.11
CA ALA A 197 7.95 14.74 7.78
C ALA A 197 8.62 16.06 7.35
N GLY A 198 8.68 16.30 6.04
CA GLY A 198 9.27 17.52 5.46
C GLY A 198 10.70 17.39 4.94
N SER A 199 11.32 16.21 5.09
CA SER A 199 12.50 15.82 4.32
C SER A 199 12.18 15.82 2.82
N SER A 200 13.08 16.39 2.03
CA SER A 200 12.95 16.59 0.58
C SER A 200 14.32 16.59 -0.12
N VAL A 201 14.32 16.82 -1.44
CA VAL A 201 15.51 16.98 -2.28
C VAL A 201 16.06 18.40 -2.18
N ALA A 202 17.37 18.54 -2.02
CA ALA A 202 18.08 19.81 -2.14
C ALA A 202 18.79 19.94 -3.49
N GLN A 203 18.89 21.16 -4.00
CA GLN A 203 19.57 21.50 -5.24
C GLN A 203 20.95 22.12 -4.94
N PRO A 204 21.93 21.99 -5.85
CA PRO A 204 23.16 22.76 -5.78
C PRO A 204 22.89 24.27 -5.61
N GLY A 205 23.54 24.87 -4.63
CA GLY A 205 23.31 26.25 -4.18
C GLY A 205 22.43 26.34 -2.92
N ASP A 206 21.64 25.31 -2.60
CA ASP A 206 20.83 25.31 -1.39
C ASP A 206 21.70 25.20 -0.13
N VAL A 207 21.28 25.91 0.91
CA VAL A 207 21.83 25.82 2.25
C VAL A 207 20.80 25.13 3.15
N VAL A 208 21.17 23.98 3.70
CA VAL A 208 20.34 23.20 4.62
C VAL A 208 20.90 23.33 6.03
N GLU A 209 20.05 23.68 6.98
CA GLU A 209 20.42 23.88 8.38
C GLU A 209 19.60 22.95 9.26
N VAL A 210 20.22 22.22 10.19
CA VAL A 210 19.50 21.40 11.19
C VAL A 210 19.83 21.92 12.58
N GLU A 211 18.84 22.03 13.46
CA GLU A 211 19.02 22.38 14.86
C GLU A 211 18.23 21.42 15.74
N VAL A 212 18.87 21.01 16.83
CA VAL A 212 18.24 20.27 17.93
C VAL A 212 18.31 21.11 19.20
N ASP A 213 17.19 21.24 19.90
CA ASP A 213 17.09 21.93 21.19
C ASP A 213 16.21 21.18 22.21
N ALA A 214 16.35 21.55 23.48
CA ALA A 214 15.56 21.03 24.59
C ALA A 214 14.75 22.17 25.24
N PRO A 215 13.63 22.60 24.63
CA PRO A 215 12.95 23.84 24.99
C PRO A 215 12.37 23.85 26.42
N SER A 216 12.04 22.67 26.97
CA SER A 216 11.51 22.51 28.33
C SER A 216 12.59 22.38 29.41
N ALA A 217 13.85 22.14 29.03
CA ALA A 217 14.94 21.97 29.98
C ALA A 217 15.45 23.33 30.51
N PRO A 218 16.05 23.37 31.72
CA PRO A 218 16.64 24.59 32.25
C PRO A 218 17.65 25.22 31.27
N GLY A 219 17.45 26.50 30.94
CA GLY A 219 18.29 27.23 30.00
C GLY A 219 17.98 27.02 28.52
N ALA A 220 17.00 26.17 28.18
CA ALA A 220 16.58 25.86 26.80
C ALA A 220 17.78 25.63 25.85
N PRO A 221 18.67 24.67 26.19
CA PRO A 221 19.91 24.48 25.45
C PRO A 221 19.63 24.11 23.99
N THR A 222 20.47 24.63 23.10
CA THR A 222 20.45 24.35 21.66
C THR A 222 21.83 23.87 21.22
N THR A 223 21.84 22.98 20.23
CA THR A 223 23.04 22.56 19.50
C THR A 223 23.59 23.67 18.61
N GLY A 224 22.81 24.72 18.32
CA GLY A 224 23.07 25.66 17.23
C GLY A 224 22.74 25.05 15.87
N ARG A 225 22.92 25.83 14.80
CA ARG A 225 22.62 25.37 13.44
C ARG A 225 23.79 24.60 12.83
N LEU A 226 23.52 23.34 12.49
CA LEU A 226 24.36 22.51 11.64
C LEU A 226 24.10 22.88 10.18
N VAL A 227 24.99 23.67 9.58
CA VAL A 227 24.83 24.23 8.24
C VAL A 227 25.56 23.36 7.22
N THR A 228 24.90 23.03 6.12
CA THR A 228 25.49 22.31 4.98
C THR A 228 25.12 23.04 3.69
N THR A 229 26.09 23.31 2.82
CA THR A 229 25.82 23.90 1.49
C THR A 229 25.94 22.82 0.41
N VAL A 230 24.92 22.68 -0.43
CA VAL A 230 24.95 21.73 -1.54
C VAL A 230 25.72 22.34 -2.71
N VAL A 231 26.66 21.59 -3.28
CA VAL A 231 27.42 21.99 -4.46
C VAL A 231 27.28 20.93 -5.55
N ASP A 232 27.40 21.36 -6.79
CA ASP A 232 27.38 20.45 -7.94
C ASP A 232 28.77 19.82 -8.10
N SER A 233 28.82 18.52 -8.36
CA SER A 233 30.08 17.84 -8.68
C SER A 233 30.19 17.66 -10.19
N GLU A 234 31.35 17.97 -10.76
CA GLU A 234 31.66 17.62 -12.15
C GLU A 234 32.03 16.13 -12.30
N HIS A 235 32.17 15.41 -11.18
CA HIS A 235 32.57 14.00 -11.19
C HIS A 235 31.38 13.08 -11.43
N ALA A 236 31.30 12.53 -12.66
CA ALA A 236 30.30 11.54 -13.01
C ALA A 236 30.64 10.15 -12.47
N LEU A 237 29.60 9.40 -12.09
CA LEU A 237 29.74 8.00 -11.71
C LEU A 237 30.14 7.16 -12.93
N ALA A 238 31.32 6.53 -12.87
CA ALA A 238 31.79 5.66 -13.93
C ALA A 238 30.95 4.36 -14.03
N PRO A 239 30.82 3.75 -15.23
CA PRO A 239 29.84 2.70 -15.52
C PRO A 239 30.20 1.30 -14.99
N PHE A 240 31.14 1.17 -14.05
CA PHE A 240 31.58 -0.13 -13.52
C PHE A 240 30.77 -0.62 -12.30
N GLY A 241 29.69 0.08 -11.93
CA GLY A 241 28.83 -0.27 -10.80
C GLY A 241 27.39 0.19 -11.00
N ALA A 242 26.57 0.08 -9.95
CA ALA A 242 25.19 0.59 -9.97
C ALA A 242 25.17 2.06 -10.40
N GLN A 243 24.38 2.35 -11.42
CA GLN A 243 24.24 3.68 -12.00
C GLN A 243 23.01 4.36 -11.41
N PRO A 244 22.93 5.70 -11.41
CA PRO A 244 21.72 6.43 -11.04
C PRO A 244 20.49 5.85 -11.76
N GLN A 245 19.45 5.48 -11.01
CA GLN A 245 18.15 5.08 -11.53
C GLN A 245 17.06 5.84 -10.81
N VAL A 246 16.21 6.50 -11.58
CA VAL A 246 15.10 7.28 -11.05
C VAL A 246 13.83 7.01 -11.85
N ASP A 247 12.83 6.48 -11.15
CA ASP A 247 11.44 6.43 -11.60
C ASP A 247 10.56 7.41 -10.77
N ASP A 248 9.29 7.51 -11.13
CA ASP A 248 8.31 8.35 -10.44
C ASP A 248 8.14 8.01 -8.95
N VAL A 249 8.30 6.74 -8.59
CA VAL A 249 8.19 6.29 -7.20
C VAL A 249 9.37 6.84 -6.40
N GLN A 250 10.60 6.75 -6.93
CA GLN A 250 11.76 7.32 -6.23
C GLN A 250 11.67 8.84 -6.14
N ARG A 251 11.17 9.54 -7.16
CA ARG A 251 10.95 11.00 -7.09
C ARG A 251 9.95 11.36 -6.01
N GLU A 252 8.78 10.73 -6.01
CA GLU A 252 7.75 10.95 -5.00
C GLU A 252 8.25 10.65 -3.58
N GLU A 253 9.02 9.57 -3.42
CA GLU A 253 9.64 9.20 -2.15
C GLU A 253 10.73 10.19 -1.68
N ALA A 254 11.50 10.78 -2.59
CA ALA A 254 12.58 11.71 -2.27
C ALA A 254 12.05 13.12 -1.97
N TRP A 255 11.07 13.59 -2.75
CA TRP A 255 10.41 14.88 -2.56
C TRP A 255 9.33 14.86 -1.47
N GLY A 256 9.01 13.66 -0.94
CA GLY A 256 8.02 13.46 0.11
C GLY A 256 6.56 13.55 -0.34
N SER A 257 6.28 13.93 -1.59
CA SER A 257 4.97 13.82 -2.22
C SER A 257 5.09 13.89 -3.75
N ARG A 258 4.08 13.34 -4.44
CA ARG A 258 3.99 13.41 -5.91
C ARG A 258 3.92 14.85 -6.44
N GLN A 259 3.17 15.71 -5.73
CA GLN A 259 3.03 17.12 -6.08
C GLN A 259 4.37 17.85 -5.96
N ALA A 260 5.11 17.64 -4.87
CA ALA A 260 6.43 18.25 -4.67
C ALA A 260 7.45 17.75 -5.70
N ALA A 261 7.31 16.50 -6.16
CA ALA A 261 8.12 15.94 -7.24
C ALA A 261 7.81 16.51 -8.64
N GLY A 262 6.82 17.41 -8.77
CA GLY A 262 6.38 17.94 -10.07
C GLY A 262 5.70 16.89 -10.96
N LEU A 263 5.28 15.76 -10.38
CA LEU A 263 4.63 14.67 -11.10
C LEU A 263 3.12 14.93 -11.19
N ALA A 264 2.52 14.54 -12.32
CA ALA A 264 1.07 14.63 -12.50
C ALA A 264 0.36 13.87 -11.36
N PRO A 265 -0.76 14.39 -10.81
CA PRO A 265 -1.51 13.69 -9.76
C PRO A 265 -1.78 12.25 -10.20
N GLN A 266 -1.36 11.28 -9.40
CA GLN A 266 -1.76 9.90 -9.63
C GLN A 266 -3.27 9.85 -9.42
N ALA A 267 -4.02 9.22 -10.34
CA ALA A 267 -5.39 8.85 -10.04
C ALA A 267 -5.38 8.10 -8.70
N ALA A 268 -6.09 8.62 -7.71
CA ALA A 268 -5.86 8.33 -6.30
C ALA A 268 -5.76 6.82 -6.04
N ALA A 269 -4.55 6.35 -5.69
CA ALA A 269 -4.36 5.02 -5.15
C ALA A 269 -5.08 4.96 -3.78
N PRO A 270 -5.92 3.96 -3.51
CA PRO A 270 -6.65 3.89 -2.25
C PRO A 270 -5.67 3.56 -1.11
N SER A 271 -5.59 4.45 -0.11
CA SER A 271 -4.80 4.30 1.10
C SER A 271 -5.31 3.15 1.98
N SER A 272 -4.38 2.40 2.59
CA SER A 272 -4.66 1.35 3.57
C SER A 272 -5.29 1.90 4.85
N SER A 273 -6.46 1.38 5.22
CA SER A 273 -7.29 1.70 6.40
C SER A 273 -7.76 3.17 6.50
N ALA A 274 -8.91 3.46 5.90
CA ALA A 274 -9.66 4.68 6.21
C ALA A 274 -10.87 4.30 7.07
N VAL A 275 -11.07 4.99 8.18
CA VAL A 275 -12.41 5.12 8.75
C VAL A 275 -13.07 6.28 8.01
N ASP A 276 -14.31 6.14 7.53
CA ASP A 276 -15.00 7.24 6.86
C ASP A 276 -15.35 8.38 7.83
N GLU A 277 -15.89 9.49 7.33
CA GLU A 277 -16.29 10.67 8.11
C GLU A 277 -17.27 10.39 9.27
N ASN A 278 -17.88 9.19 9.27
CA ASN A 278 -18.82 8.73 10.30
C ASN A 278 -18.19 7.64 11.19
N GLY A 279 -16.89 7.37 11.07
CA GLY A 279 -16.18 6.37 11.87
C GLY A 279 -16.36 4.92 11.38
N HIS A 280 -16.87 4.69 10.17
CA HIS A 280 -17.00 3.33 9.64
C HIS A 280 -15.67 2.80 9.13
N TRP A 281 -15.30 1.58 9.52
CA TRP A 281 -14.13 0.88 9.00
C TRP A 281 -14.27 0.66 7.48
N VAL A 282 -13.32 1.19 6.69
CA VAL A 282 -13.18 0.92 5.25
C VAL A 282 -11.90 0.12 5.06
N ALA A 283 -12.05 -1.19 4.83
CA ALA A 283 -10.92 -2.02 4.46
C ALA A 283 -10.36 -1.57 3.12
N SER A 284 -9.04 -1.53 3.00
CA SER A 284 -8.38 -1.25 1.73
C SER A 284 -8.44 -2.47 0.82
N ALA A 285 -9.43 -2.49 -0.06
CA ALA A 285 -9.36 -3.33 -1.23
C ALA A 285 -8.52 -2.66 -2.33
N PRO A 286 -7.89 -3.46 -3.22
CA PRO A 286 -7.34 -2.95 -4.46
C PRO A 286 -8.42 -2.16 -5.21
N GLN A 287 -8.08 -1.00 -5.77
CA GLN A 287 -8.97 -0.38 -6.73
C GLN A 287 -8.97 -1.21 -8.03
N PRO A 288 -10.13 -1.40 -8.67
CA PRO A 288 -10.22 -2.12 -9.93
C PRO A 288 -9.35 -1.42 -10.99
N ASP A 289 -8.41 -2.13 -11.58
CA ASP A 289 -7.80 -1.70 -12.84
C ASP A 289 -8.85 -1.82 -13.95
N ARG A 290 -9.52 -0.71 -14.25
CA ARG A 290 -10.59 -0.69 -15.25
C ARG A 290 -10.09 -0.83 -16.69
N SER A 291 -8.78 -0.90 -16.91
CA SER A 291 -8.20 -1.12 -18.25
C SER A 291 -8.16 -2.60 -18.66
N LEU A 292 -8.43 -3.54 -17.74
CA LEU A 292 -8.27 -4.98 -17.98
C LEU A 292 -9.23 -5.56 -19.02
N LEU A 293 -10.50 -5.13 -19.03
CA LEU A 293 -11.52 -5.64 -19.96
C LEU A 293 -11.46 -4.92 -21.32
N THR A 294 -10.42 -5.20 -22.10
CA THR A 294 -10.29 -4.69 -23.48
C THR A 294 -11.38 -5.27 -24.39
N PRO A 295 -11.72 -4.62 -25.53
CA PRO A 295 -12.71 -5.12 -26.48
C PRO A 295 -12.42 -6.55 -26.94
N GLU A 296 -11.16 -6.89 -27.17
CA GLU A 296 -10.74 -8.24 -27.58
C GLU A 296 -11.00 -9.27 -26.49
N LEU A 297 -10.71 -8.92 -25.23
CA LEU A 297 -10.91 -9.82 -24.11
C LEU A 297 -12.40 -10.05 -23.82
N ARG A 298 -13.23 -9.01 -23.96
CA ARG A 298 -14.69 -9.12 -23.87
C ARG A 298 -15.23 -10.09 -24.91
N ALA A 299 -14.83 -9.91 -26.17
CA ALA A 299 -15.26 -10.78 -27.26
C ALA A 299 -14.86 -12.25 -27.04
N LYS A 300 -13.68 -12.52 -26.44
CA LYS A 300 -13.31 -13.88 -26.04
C LYS A 300 -14.21 -14.40 -24.90
N ILE A 301 -14.39 -13.63 -23.84
CA ILE A 301 -15.22 -14.03 -22.68
C ILE A 301 -16.66 -14.34 -23.12
N ASP A 302 -17.23 -13.57 -24.02
CA ASP A 302 -18.59 -13.78 -24.53
C ASP A 302 -18.74 -15.08 -25.32
N ALA A 303 -17.65 -15.60 -25.88
CA ALA A 303 -17.61 -16.89 -26.57
C ALA A 303 -17.32 -18.10 -25.64
N ILE A 304 -17.06 -17.89 -24.35
CA ILE A 304 -16.65 -18.94 -23.42
C ILE A 304 -17.77 -19.27 -22.44
N ALA A 305 -18.08 -20.54 -22.19
CA ALA A 305 -19.02 -20.94 -21.14
C ALA A 305 -18.44 -20.75 -19.73
N VAL A 306 -19.27 -20.40 -18.74
CA VAL A 306 -18.82 -20.29 -17.34
C VAL A 306 -18.19 -21.60 -16.85
N ALA A 307 -18.71 -22.75 -17.29
CA ALA A 307 -18.14 -24.06 -16.98
C ALA A 307 -16.67 -24.22 -17.44
N THR A 308 -16.30 -23.64 -18.58
CA THR A 308 -14.93 -23.72 -19.09
C THR A 308 -13.98 -22.81 -18.31
N LEU A 309 -14.42 -21.60 -17.94
CA LEU A 309 -13.65 -20.69 -17.08
C LEU A 309 -13.34 -21.32 -15.73
N THR A 310 -14.34 -21.97 -15.11
CA THR A 310 -14.15 -22.67 -13.82
C THR A 310 -13.17 -23.83 -13.93
N ALA A 311 -13.21 -24.63 -14.99
CA ALA A 311 -12.25 -25.70 -15.23
C ALA A 311 -10.81 -25.17 -15.40
N GLN A 312 -10.63 -24.03 -16.08
CA GLN A 312 -9.32 -23.41 -16.26
C GLN A 312 -8.75 -22.79 -14.98
N LEU A 313 -9.62 -22.24 -14.12
CA LEU A 313 -9.24 -21.77 -12.79
C LEU A 313 -8.79 -22.92 -11.87
N GLN A 314 -9.49 -24.06 -11.91
CA GLN A 314 -9.12 -25.25 -11.13
C GLN A 314 -7.74 -25.79 -11.51
N LYS A 315 -7.39 -25.80 -12.81
CA LYS A 315 -6.06 -26.19 -13.31
C LYS A 315 -4.94 -25.30 -12.74
N ARG A 316 -5.26 -24.07 -12.33
CA ARG A 316 -4.35 -23.07 -11.75
C ARG A 316 -4.40 -23.03 -10.23
N GLY A 317 -5.06 -24.01 -9.60
CA GLY A 317 -5.14 -24.12 -8.15
C GLY A 317 -6.27 -23.31 -7.51
N VAL A 318 -7.10 -22.61 -8.30
CA VAL A 318 -8.26 -21.88 -7.79
C VAL A 318 -9.49 -22.79 -7.81
N GLN A 319 -9.72 -23.49 -6.69
CA GLN A 319 -10.78 -24.49 -6.58
C GLN A 319 -12.17 -23.90 -6.30
N ASN A 320 -12.20 -22.77 -5.59
CA ASN A 320 -13.44 -22.15 -5.08
C ASN A 320 -13.64 -20.78 -5.73
N ALA A 321 -14.08 -20.79 -6.99
CA ALA A 321 -14.26 -19.58 -7.80
C ALA A 321 -15.72 -19.29 -8.16
N THR A 322 -16.69 -20.12 -7.74
CA THR A 322 -18.10 -19.96 -8.11
C THR A 322 -18.91 -19.37 -6.97
N ILE A 323 -19.80 -18.41 -7.26
CA ILE A 323 -20.74 -17.91 -6.25
C ILE A 323 -21.93 -18.88 -6.20
N ASP A 324 -21.96 -19.73 -5.18
CA ASP A 324 -22.95 -20.79 -5.06
C ASP A 324 -24.26 -20.29 -4.44
N GLY A 325 -25.40 -20.71 -5.00
CA GLY A 325 -26.73 -20.42 -4.49
C GLY A 325 -27.55 -19.46 -5.36
N PRO A 326 -27.06 -18.23 -5.66
CA PRO A 326 -27.78 -17.27 -6.47
C PRO A 326 -28.20 -17.80 -7.83
N ARG A 327 -29.44 -17.52 -8.23
CA ARG A 327 -29.98 -17.87 -9.55
C ARG A 327 -30.40 -16.61 -10.32
N PRO A 328 -30.21 -16.58 -11.66
CA PRO A 328 -30.57 -15.43 -12.47
C PRO A 328 -32.08 -15.26 -12.54
N ILE A 329 -32.53 -14.00 -12.52
CA ILE A 329 -33.94 -13.65 -12.72
C ILE A 329 -34.30 -13.61 -14.21
N HIS A 330 -33.41 -13.09 -15.05
CA HIS A 330 -33.56 -13.19 -16.51
C HIS A 330 -32.66 -14.29 -17.04
N ARG A 331 -33.25 -15.24 -17.74
CA ARG A 331 -32.52 -16.32 -18.42
C ARG A 331 -32.00 -15.89 -19.77
N GLY A 332 -30.95 -16.54 -20.24
CA GLY A 332 -30.30 -16.29 -21.53
C GLY A 332 -29.54 -14.96 -21.59
N ARG A 333 -29.22 -14.35 -20.45
CA ARG A 333 -28.43 -13.13 -20.37
C ARG A 333 -27.09 -13.43 -19.70
N ARG A 334 -26.02 -12.96 -20.33
CA ARG A 334 -24.68 -13.01 -19.78
C ARG A 334 -24.37 -11.77 -18.96
N VAL A 335 -23.45 -11.92 -18.03
CA VAL A 335 -22.89 -10.83 -17.23
C VAL A 335 -21.38 -10.86 -17.34
N LEU A 336 -20.80 -9.68 -17.53
CA LEU A 336 -19.38 -9.42 -17.41
C LEU A 336 -19.20 -8.10 -16.69
N GLY A 337 -18.27 -8.00 -15.76
CA GLY A 337 -17.90 -6.71 -15.17
C GLY A 337 -16.98 -6.83 -13.96
N TYR A 338 -16.70 -5.70 -13.33
CA TYR A 338 -15.84 -5.60 -12.17
C TYR A 338 -16.65 -5.74 -10.88
N ALA A 339 -16.17 -6.57 -9.95
CA ALA A 339 -16.82 -6.75 -8.66
C ALA A 339 -16.82 -5.44 -7.84
N LYS A 340 -18.00 -5.00 -7.44
CA LYS A 340 -18.21 -3.97 -6.41
C LYS A 340 -18.85 -4.63 -5.19
N THR A 341 -18.11 -4.77 -4.10
CA THR A 341 -18.53 -5.62 -2.99
C THR A 341 -19.33 -4.86 -1.92
N LEU A 342 -20.30 -5.56 -1.31
CA LEU A 342 -21.07 -5.09 -0.16
C LEU A 342 -21.25 -6.25 0.83
N ARG A 343 -20.91 -6.05 2.10
CA ARG A 343 -21.14 -7.01 3.18
C ARG A 343 -22.28 -6.59 4.09
N TYR A 344 -23.09 -7.57 4.48
CA TYR A 344 -24.08 -7.44 5.55
C TYR A 344 -23.68 -8.25 6.78
N ILE A 345 -23.96 -7.72 7.97
CA ILE A 345 -23.80 -8.45 9.24
C ILE A 345 -25.17 -8.85 9.82
N PRO A 346 -25.23 -9.81 10.76
CA PRO A 346 -26.45 -10.09 11.51
C PRO A 346 -26.97 -8.84 12.22
N LYS A 347 -28.28 -8.67 12.22
CA LYS A 347 -28.91 -7.59 12.99
C LYS A 347 -28.61 -7.73 14.48
N ARG A 348 -28.15 -6.62 15.06
CA ARG A 348 -28.14 -6.34 16.51
C ARG A 348 -28.86 -5.00 16.72
N GLU A 349 -29.78 -4.93 17.67
CA GLU A 349 -30.75 -3.82 17.78
C GLU A 349 -30.11 -2.45 18.04
N ASP A 350 -28.99 -2.42 18.78
CA ASP A 350 -28.18 -1.21 19.02
C ASP A 350 -27.52 -0.73 17.72
N LEU A 351 -26.82 -1.62 17.02
CA LEU A 351 -26.13 -1.31 15.75
C LEU A 351 -27.12 -0.97 14.64
N ALA A 352 -28.29 -1.58 14.61
CA ALA A 352 -29.30 -1.31 13.60
C ALA A 352 -29.86 0.12 13.68
N LYS A 353 -29.87 0.72 14.88
CA LYS A 353 -30.27 2.12 15.06
C LYS A 353 -29.25 3.08 14.45
N GLU A 354 -27.97 2.75 14.57
CA GLU A 354 -26.86 3.57 14.12
C GLU A 354 -26.58 3.39 12.61
N PHE A 355 -26.52 2.14 12.14
CA PHE A 355 -26.04 1.79 10.80
C PHE A 355 -27.15 1.33 9.83
N GLY A 356 -28.35 1.03 10.34
CA GLY A 356 -29.43 0.47 9.53
C GLY A 356 -30.23 1.49 8.71
N GLY A 357 -30.30 2.75 9.16
CA GLY A 357 -31.12 3.81 8.57
C GLY A 357 -30.38 4.73 7.58
N GLY A 358 -31.03 5.82 7.16
CA GLY A 358 -30.36 6.90 6.42
C GLY A 358 -29.68 6.47 5.11
N PHE A 359 -28.53 7.07 4.81
CA PHE A 359 -27.66 6.74 3.66
C PHE A 359 -26.61 5.68 4.06
N ASN A 360 -27.12 4.51 4.49
CA ASN A 360 -26.31 3.37 4.93
C ASN A 360 -25.44 2.76 3.82
N ALA A 361 -24.58 1.80 4.18
CA ALA A 361 -23.62 1.17 3.27
C ALA A 361 -24.27 0.57 2.00
N GLN A 362 -25.50 0.02 2.09
CA GLN A 362 -26.21 -0.48 0.92
C GLN A 362 -26.50 0.64 -0.08
N LYS A 363 -27.03 1.77 0.40
CA LYS A 363 -27.32 2.91 -0.49
C LYS A 363 -26.04 3.50 -1.04
N ARG A 364 -24.98 3.62 -0.25
CA ARG A 364 -23.65 4.07 -0.74
C ARG A 364 -23.09 3.14 -1.82
N ALA A 365 -23.22 1.83 -1.65
CA ALA A 365 -22.77 0.86 -2.63
C ALA A 365 -23.51 1.01 -3.97
N ILE A 366 -24.84 1.14 -3.92
CA ILE A 366 -25.68 1.31 -5.13
C ILE A 366 -25.46 2.69 -5.78
N ASP A 367 -25.35 3.75 -4.99
CA ASP A 367 -25.25 5.12 -5.51
C ASP A 367 -23.88 5.42 -6.13
N SER A 368 -22.82 4.73 -5.68
CA SER A 368 -21.45 4.86 -6.21
C SER A 368 -21.11 3.87 -7.32
N VAL A 369 -22.09 3.15 -7.87
CA VAL A 369 -21.94 2.30 -9.06
C VAL A 369 -21.35 3.12 -10.21
N GLN A 370 -20.42 2.52 -10.93
CA GLN A 370 -19.86 3.02 -12.18
C GLN A 370 -20.20 2.05 -13.33
N PRO A 371 -20.12 2.49 -14.60
CA PRO A 371 -20.25 1.60 -15.75
C PRO A 371 -19.35 0.38 -15.63
N ASP A 372 -19.86 -0.78 -16.06
CA ASP A 372 -19.23 -2.11 -15.93
C ASP A 372 -19.14 -2.70 -14.52
N ASP A 373 -19.74 -2.07 -13.51
CA ASP A 373 -19.77 -2.67 -12.17
C ASP A 373 -20.78 -3.83 -12.10
N VAL A 374 -20.37 -4.89 -11.42
CA VAL A 374 -21.25 -5.94 -10.93
C VAL A 374 -21.29 -5.84 -9.41
N VAL A 375 -22.43 -5.47 -8.85
CA VAL A 375 -22.57 -5.30 -7.40
C VAL A 375 -22.74 -6.68 -6.75
N VAL A 376 -21.74 -7.12 -5.98
CA VAL A 376 -21.74 -8.44 -5.31
C VAL A 376 -21.99 -8.27 -3.82
N MET A 377 -23.01 -8.93 -3.30
CA MET A 377 -23.54 -8.74 -1.95
C MET A 377 -23.44 -10.03 -1.11
N GLU A 378 -22.56 -10.03 -0.11
CA GLU A 378 -22.51 -11.07 0.92
C GLU A 378 -23.60 -10.80 1.96
N ALA A 379 -24.73 -11.49 1.80
CA ALA A 379 -25.84 -11.53 2.72
C ALA A 379 -25.80 -12.80 3.61
N ARG A 380 -24.66 -13.49 3.68
CA ARG A 380 -24.42 -14.62 4.58
C ARG A 380 -25.35 -15.82 4.30
N GLY A 381 -25.92 -15.91 3.10
CA GLY A 381 -26.92 -16.93 2.75
C GLY A 381 -28.26 -16.78 3.49
N GLU A 382 -28.59 -15.59 4.02
CA GLU A 382 -29.85 -15.37 4.73
C GLU A 382 -31.00 -15.09 3.75
N HIS A 383 -31.94 -16.03 3.66
CA HIS A 383 -33.06 -15.99 2.73
C HIS A 383 -34.34 -15.37 3.33
N GLY A 384 -34.39 -15.14 4.64
CA GLY A 384 -35.58 -14.65 5.37
C GLY A 384 -35.86 -13.15 5.22
N THR A 385 -35.20 -12.46 4.28
CA THR A 385 -35.36 -11.03 4.02
C THR A 385 -34.71 -10.61 2.69
N GLY A 386 -35.15 -9.48 2.12
CA GLY A 386 -34.63 -8.92 0.86
C GLY A 386 -33.53 -7.87 1.04
N THR A 387 -32.36 -8.08 0.43
CA THR A 387 -31.22 -7.14 0.36
C THR A 387 -31.25 -6.23 -0.86
N LEU A 388 -32.19 -6.43 -1.79
CA LEU A 388 -32.43 -5.56 -2.94
C LEU A 388 -33.93 -5.43 -3.17
N GLY A 389 -34.37 -4.29 -3.69
CA GLY A 389 -35.72 -4.06 -4.20
C GLY A 389 -35.66 -3.23 -5.49
N ASP A 390 -36.81 -3.03 -6.12
CA ASP A 390 -36.99 -2.33 -7.39
C ASP A 390 -36.28 -0.97 -7.49
N VAL A 391 -36.43 -0.09 -6.48
CA VAL A 391 -35.83 1.26 -6.51
C VAL A 391 -34.30 1.21 -6.52
N LEU A 392 -33.70 0.29 -5.75
CA LEU A 392 -32.24 0.14 -5.70
C LEU A 392 -31.71 -0.56 -6.96
N ALA A 393 -32.47 -1.51 -7.51
CA ALA A 393 -32.15 -2.13 -8.79
C ALA A 393 -32.17 -1.08 -9.92
N LEU A 394 -33.20 -0.22 -9.95
CA LEU A 394 -33.31 0.88 -10.91
C LEU A 394 -32.14 1.87 -10.75
N ARG A 395 -31.79 2.24 -9.52
CA ARG A 395 -30.65 3.13 -9.29
C ARG A 395 -29.33 2.55 -9.79
N ALA A 396 -29.08 1.26 -9.52
CA ALA A 396 -27.89 0.57 -10.03
C ALA A 396 -27.88 0.54 -11.57
N GLN A 397 -29.02 0.25 -12.20
CA GLN A 397 -29.15 0.26 -13.66
C GLN A 397 -28.87 1.65 -14.25
N VAL A 398 -29.47 2.70 -13.71
CA VAL A 398 -29.28 4.09 -14.16
C VAL A 398 -27.81 4.51 -14.08
N ASN A 399 -27.07 3.99 -13.09
CA ASN A 399 -25.64 4.25 -12.92
C ASN A 399 -24.74 3.35 -13.80
N GLY A 400 -25.32 2.44 -14.59
CA GLY A 400 -24.59 1.59 -15.53
C GLY A 400 -24.07 0.27 -14.97
N ALA A 401 -24.66 -0.25 -13.88
CA ALA A 401 -24.33 -1.60 -13.42
C ALA A 401 -24.68 -2.64 -14.51
N ASN A 402 -23.80 -3.61 -14.70
CA ASN A 402 -24.06 -4.75 -15.58
C ASN A 402 -24.91 -5.81 -14.86
N ALA A 403 -24.75 -5.96 -13.54
CA ALA A 403 -25.59 -6.83 -12.73
C ALA A 403 -25.56 -6.53 -11.22
N VAL A 404 -26.48 -7.15 -10.49
CA VAL A 404 -26.43 -7.29 -9.02
C VAL A 404 -26.47 -8.77 -8.65
N ILE A 405 -25.63 -9.20 -7.72
CA ILE A 405 -25.52 -10.57 -7.25
C ILE A 405 -25.63 -10.56 -5.73
N THR A 406 -26.53 -11.36 -5.17
CA THR A 406 -26.69 -11.51 -3.72
C THR A 406 -26.90 -12.97 -3.36
N ASP A 407 -26.15 -13.49 -2.39
CA ASP A 407 -26.40 -14.80 -1.78
C ASP A 407 -27.61 -14.82 -0.83
N GLY A 408 -28.25 -13.67 -0.62
CA GLY A 408 -29.46 -13.52 0.17
C GLY A 408 -30.74 -13.43 -0.65
N GLY A 409 -31.82 -13.03 0.02
CA GLY A 409 -33.09 -12.77 -0.63
C GLY A 409 -33.15 -11.42 -1.34
N ILE A 410 -34.08 -11.27 -2.28
CA ILE A 410 -34.53 -9.96 -2.81
C ILE A 410 -36.03 -9.76 -2.58
N ARG A 411 -36.47 -8.50 -2.62
CA ARG A 411 -37.89 -8.11 -2.54
C ARG A 411 -38.39 -7.67 -3.92
N ASP A 412 -39.71 -7.73 -4.10
CA ASP A 412 -40.40 -7.23 -5.30
C ASP A 412 -39.84 -7.80 -6.61
N SER A 413 -39.57 -9.12 -6.63
CA SER A 413 -38.84 -9.77 -7.73
C SER A 413 -39.44 -9.53 -9.13
N ALA A 414 -40.77 -9.41 -9.24
CA ALA A 414 -41.42 -9.04 -10.48
C ALA A 414 -41.05 -7.63 -10.95
N ALA A 415 -41.09 -6.64 -10.04
CA ALA A 415 -40.69 -5.26 -10.36
C ALA A 415 -39.18 -5.15 -10.59
N VAL A 416 -38.36 -5.89 -9.85
CA VAL A 416 -36.91 -5.99 -10.10
C VAL A 416 -36.64 -6.56 -11.49
N ALA A 417 -37.40 -7.56 -11.94
CA ALA A 417 -37.29 -8.09 -13.30
C ALA A 417 -37.69 -7.02 -14.34
N GLU A 418 -38.74 -6.25 -14.09
CA GLU A 418 -39.19 -5.19 -15.02
C GLU A 418 -38.17 -4.06 -15.20
N VAL A 419 -37.31 -3.80 -14.21
CA VAL A 419 -36.17 -2.87 -14.35
C VAL A 419 -35.27 -3.29 -15.51
N GLY A 420 -35.07 -4.59 -15.72
CA GLY A 420 -34.26 -5.12 -16.82
C GLY A 420 -32.75 -5.15 -16.55
N LEU A 421 -32.32 -4.86 -15.32
CA LEU A 421 -30.97 -5.14 -14.82
C LEU A 421 -30.83 -6.63 -14.49
N GLN A 422 -29.72 -7.27 -14.87
CA GLN A 422 -29.51 -8.67 -14.50
C GLN A 422 -29.30 -8.80 -12.99
N VAL A 423 -30.08 -9.68 -12.34
CA VAL A 423 -29.95 -9.97 -10.92
C VAL A 423 -29.83 -11.46 -10.67
N TYR A 424 -28.85 -11.84 -9.85
CA TYR A 424 -28.71 -13.18 -9.28
C TYR A 424 -29.08 -13.12 -7.80
N ALA A 425 -30.03 -13.95 -7.36
CA ALA A 425 -30.50 -13.95 -5.99
C ALA A 425 -30.64 -15.36 -5.42
N GLY A 426 -30.28 -15.54 -4.14
CA GLY A 426 -30.45 -16.81 -3.43
C GLY A 426 -31.92 -17.14 -3.09
N ALA A 427 -32.75 -16.11 -2.92
CA ALA A 427 -34.18 -16.27 -2.67
C ALA A 427 -35.01 -15.03 -3.04
N THR A 428 -36.34 -15.17 -3.00
CA THR A 428 -37.28 -14.05 -3.01
C THR A 428 -38.00 -13.97 -1.67
N HIS A 429 -38.11 -12.78 -1.07
CA HIS A 429 -38.75 -12.61 0.23
C HIS A 429 -39.45 -11.24 0.37
N PRO A 430 -40.65 -11.16 0.97
CA PRO A 430 -41.42 -9.90 1.05
C PRO A 430 -40.91 -8.89 2.09
N ALA A 431 -40.15 -9.32 3.09
CA ALA A 431 -39.65 -8.43 4.16
C ALA A 431 -38.33 -7.72 3.80
N VAL A 432 -38.23 -6.43 4.14
CA VAL A 432 -37.02 -5.59 3.94
C VAL A 432 -35.83 -5.99 4.83
N LEU A 433 -34.61 -5.73 4.34
CA LEU A 433 -33.33 -6.16 4.94
C LEU A 433 -33.23 -5.97 6.46
N GLY A 434 -33.79 -4.87 7.00
CA GLY A 434 -33.72 -4.49 8.42
C GLY A 434 -34.39 -5.48 9.37
N ARG A 435 -35.01 -6.54 8.85
CA ARG A 435 -35.47 -7.71 9.62
C ARG A 435 -34.29 -8.54 10.14
N ARG A 436 -33.24 -8.76 9.35
CA ARG A 436 -32.12 -9.68 9.66
C ARG A 436 -30.73 -9.10 9.40
N HIS A 437 -30.60 -8.02 8.64
CA HIS A 437 -29.33 -7.45 8.21
C HIS A 437 -29.09 -6.04 8.73
N ILE A 438 -27.80 -5.73 8.84
CA ILE A 438 -27.26 -4.37 8.82
C ILE A 438 -26.27 -4.30 7.66
N PRO A 439 -26.41 -3.35 6.71
CA PRO A 439 -25.37 -3.09 5.71
C PRO A 439 -24.14 -2.54 6.42
N TRP A 440 -22.98 -3.18 6.24
CA TRP A 440 -21.82 -2.93 7.09
C TRP A 440 -20.66 -2.27 6.34
N GLU A 441 -20.23 -2.88 5.23
CA GLU A 441 -18.96 -2.54 4.59
C GLU A 441 -19.13 -2.53 3.06
N VAL A 442 -18.63 -1.48 2.41
CA VAL A 442 -18.57 -1.33 0.94
C VAL A 442 -17.12 -1.39 0.52
N GLY A 443 -16.80 -2.16 -0.51
CA GLY A 443 -15.43 -2.24 -1.04
C GLY A 443 -14.47 -3.03 -0.16
N GLY A 444 -14.96 -3.94 0.68
CA GLY A 444 -14.14 -4.90 1.43
C GLY A 444 -14.07 -6.27 0.74
N THR A 445 -13.19 -7.16 1.22
CA THR A 445 -13.20 -8.58 0.79
C THR A 445 -14.38 -9.30 1.43
N ILE A 446 -15.20 -9.95 0.60
CA ILE A 446 -16.43 -10.63 1.03
C ILE A 446 -16.42 -12.13 0.70
N ALA A 447 -17.34 -12.90 1.29
CA ALA A 447 -17.50 -14.34 1.13
C ALA A 447 -18.87 -14.71 0.52
N CYS A 448 -19.23 -14.09 -0.60
CA CYS A 448 -20.54 -14.26 -1.23
C CYS A 448 -20.71 -15.67 -1.81
N GLY A 449 -21.77 -16.37 -1.41
CA GLY A 449 -22.04 -17.74 -1.89
C GLY A 449 -20.91 -18.72 -1.59
N GLY A 450 -20.15 -18.48 -0.51
CA GLY A 450 -19.00 -19.30 -0.11
C GLY A 450 -17.70 -18.99 -0.85
N THR A 451 -17.70 -18.08 -1.83
CA THR A 451 -16.51 -17.68 -2.61
C THR A 451 -15.97 -16.33 -2.16
N THR A 452 -14.64 -16.23 -2.08
CA THR A 452 -13.95 -14.98 -1.80
C THR A 452 -14.07 -14.05 -3.00
N VAL A 453 -14.57 -12.83 -2.76
CA VAL A 453 -14.68 -11.79 -3.79
C VAL A 453 -14.01 -10.52 -3.27
N GLN A 454 -13.06 -10.00 -4.03
CA GLN A 454 -12.43 -8.72 -3.81
C GLN A 454 -12.97 -7.68 -4.80
N PRO A 455 -13.03 -6.40 -4.42
CA PRO A 455 -13.26 -5.32 -5.38
C PRO A 455 -12.31 -5.41 -6.56
N GLY A 456 -12.87 -5.33 -7.76
CA GLY A 456 -12.13 -5.42 -9.01
C GLY A 456 -11.86 -6.82 -9.54
N ASP A 457 -12.24 -7.88 -8.83
CA ASP A 457 -12.32 -9.21 -9.46
C ASP A 457 -13.25 -9.17 -10.67
N ILE A 458 -12.95 -9.98 -11.69
CA ILE A 458 -13.79 -10.06 -12.89
C ILE A 458 -14.90 -11.06 -12.63
N ILE A 459 -16.14 -10.60 -12.76
CA ILE A 459 -17.33 -11.41 -12.60
C ILE A 459 -17.84 -11.81 -13.98
N VAL A 460 -17.97 -13.11 -14.21
CA VAL A 460 -18.63 -13.66 -15.41
C VAL A 460 -19.81 -14.51 -14.96
N GLY A 461 -20.99 -14.28 -15.54
CA GLY A 461 -22.20 -15.02 -15.20
C GLY A 461 -23.03 -15.40 -16.42
N ASP A 462 -23.70 -16.53 -16.33
CA ASP A 462 -24.70 -17.02 -17.29
C ASP A 462 -25.86 -17.71 -16.56
N ASP A 463 -26.61 -18.58 -17.26
CA ASP A 463 -27.74 -19.31 -16.67
C ASP A 463 -27.33 -20.37 -15.64
N ASP A 464 -26.11 -20.90 -15.74
CA ASP A 464 -25.61 -21.99 -14.90
C ASP A 464 -25.04 -21.46 -13.58
N GLY A 465 -24.43 -20.28 -13.60
CA GLY A 465 -23.95 -19.63 -12.39
C GLY A 465 -23.07 -18.41 -12.64
N VAL A 466 -22.29 -18.08 -11.60
CA VAL A 466 -21.38 -16.94 -11.61
C VAL A 466 -20.00 -17.42 -11.18
N VAL A 467 -18.97 -17.04 -11.93
CA VAL A 467 -17.57 -17.27 -11.62
C VAL A 467 -16.85 -15.95 -11.34
N VAL A 468 -15.90 -16.02 -10.41
CA VAL A 468 -15.03 -14.93 -9.97
C VAL A 468 -13.62 -15.22 -10.47
N ILE A 469 -13.07 -14.33 -11.28
CA ILE A 469 -11.74 -14.47 -11.88
C ILE A 469 -10.83 -13.41 -11.26
N PRO A 470 -9.75 -13.81 -10.56
CA PRO A 470 -8.76 -12.85 -10.07
C PRO A 470 -8.10 -12.09 -11.23
N PRO A 471 -7.88 -10.75 -11.11
CA PRO A 471 -7.29 -9.94 -12.18
C PRO A 471 -5.95 -10.47 -12.69
N SER A 472 -5.12 -11.01 -11.80
CA SER A 472 -3.80 -11.56 -12.14
C SER A 472 -3.84 -12.83 -12.99
N LEU A 473 -4.99 -13.53 -13.03
CA LEU A 473 -5.18 -14.76 -13.81
C LEU A 473 -6.04 -14.56 -15.05
N LEU A 474 -6.66 -13.38 -15.20
CA LEU A 474 -7.68 -13.11 -16.21
C LEU A 474 -7.23 -13.47 -17.62
N GLN A 475 -6.10 -12.92 -18.07
CA GLN A 475 -5.61 -13.10 -19.44
C GLN A 475 -5.37 -14.59 -19.75
N GLU A 476 -4.63 -15.26 -18.87
CA GLU A 476 -4.22 -16.66 -19.05
C GLU A 476 -5.42 -17.62 -19.02
N VAL A 477 -6.38 -17.39 -18.10
CA VAL A 477 -7.60 -18.18 -17.99
C VAL A 477 -8.47 -18.01 -19.23
N VAL A 478 -8.65 -16.78 -19.70
CA VAL A 478 -9.51 -16.49 -20.85
C VAL A 478 -8.90 -17.05 -22.14
N ASP A 479 -7.60 -16.89 -22.35
CA ASP A 479 -6.93 -17.41 -23.55
C ASP A 479 -7.03 -18.93 -23.64
N ASP A 480 -6.73 -19.64 -22.55
CA ASP A 480 -6.81 -21.10 -22.51
C ASP A 480 -8.26 -21.62 -22.55
N ALA A 481 -9.20 -20.89 -21.94
CA ALA A 481 -10.61 -21.23 -22.01
C ALA A 481 -11.16 -21.04 -23.42
N TYR A 482 -10.77 -19.96 -24.12
CA TYR A 482 -11.15 -19.72 -25.50
C TYR A 482 -10.64 -20.83 -26.43
N GLU A 483 -9.38 -21.22 -26.29
CA GLU A 483 -8.82 -22.33 -27.08
C GLU A 483 -9.54 -23.65 -26.80
N GLN A 484 -9.91 -23.90 -25.54
CA GLN A 484 -10.70 -25.08 -25.17
C GLN A 484 -12.10 -25.05 -25.81
N GLU A 485 -12.78 -23.92 -25.87
CA GLU A 485 -14.09 -23.80 -26.52
C GLU A 485 -14.01 -24.04 -28.03
N LEU A 486 -12.96 -23.54 -28.70
CA LEU A 486 -12.71 -23.84 -30.11
C LEU A 486 -12.53 -25.35 -30.33
N GLN A 487 -11.82 -26.01 -29.41
CA GLN A 487 -11.61 -27.45 -29.44
C GLN A 487 -12.91 -28.22 -29.21
N ASP A 488 -13.69 -27.83 -28.22
CA ASP A 488 -14.94 -28.48 -27.84
C ASP A 488 -16.00 -28.31 -28.95
N ALA A 489 -16.09 -27.12 -29.56
CA ALA A 489 -16.96 -26.85 -30.70
C ALA A 489 -16.56 -27.67 -31.94
N TRP A 490 -15.26 -27.79 -32.23
CA TRP A 490 -14.78 -28.63 -33.32
C TRP A 490 -15.09 -30.10 -33.07
N ALA A 491 -14.81 -30.58 -31.86
CA ALA A 491 -15.09 -31.95 -31.44
C ALA A 491 -16.59 -32.27 -31.51
N TYR A 492 -17.45 -31.35 -31.11
CA TYR A 492 -18.90 -31.47 -31.25
C TYR A 492 -19.32 -31.73 -32.71
N GLU A 493 -18.77 -30.98 -33.67
CA GLU A 493 -19.06 -31.20 -35.09
C GLU A 493 -18.49 -32.54 -35.61
N GLN A 494 -17.37 -33.03 -35.08
CA GLN A 494 -16.87 -34.38 -35.40
C GLN A 494 -17.83 -35.47 -34.87
N VAL A 495 -18.31 -35.33 -33.64
CA VAL A 495 -19.29 -36.27 -33.06
C VAL A 495 -20.58 -36.26 -33.88
N LYS A 496 -21.06 -35.08 -34.27
CA LYS A 496 -22.22 -34.91 -35.14
C LYS A 496 -22.03 -35.50 -36.54
N ALA A 497 -20.80 -35.50 -37.05
CA ALA A 497 -20.42 -36.19 -38.29
C ALA A 497 -20.32 -37.73 -38.13
N GLY A 498 -20.54 -38.27 -36.93
CA GLY A 498 -20.63 -39.70 -36.66
C GLY A 498 -19.36 -40.34 -36.08
N TYR A 499 -18.34 -39.55 -35.72
CA TYR A 499 -17.15 -40.07 -35.05
C TYR A 499 -17.43 -40.40 -33.56
N PRO A 500 -16.82 -41.46 -33.00
CA PRO A 500 -17.01 -41.83 -31.61
C PRO A 500 -16.36 -40.81 -30.65
N VAL A 501 -16.95 -40.65 -29.46
CA VAL A 501 -16.41 -39.81 -28.39
C VAL A 501 -15.14 -40.39 -27.75
N ASP A 502 -14.93 -41.70 -27.87
CA ASP A 502 -13.76 -42.39 -27.33
C ASP A 502 -12.48 -41.92 -28.05
N GLY A 503 -11.50 -41.50 -27.25
CA GLY A 503 -10.28 -40.85 -27.73
C GLY A 503 -10.44 -39.39 -28.16
N MET A 504 -11.64 -38.80 -28.10
CA MET A 504 -11.90 -37.37 -28.37
C MET A 504 -12.05 -36.56 -27.07
N PHE A 505 -12.59 -37.18 -26.01
CA PHE A 505 -12.75 -36.57 -24.68
C PHE A 505 -12.22 -37.49 -23.57
N PRO A 506 -10.97 -37.31 -23.08
CA PRO A 506 -9.97 -36.36 -23.54
C PRO A 506 -9.34 -36.76 -24.90
N PRO A 507 -8.84 -35.80 -25.68
CA PRO A 507 -8.33 -36.03 -27.03
C PRO A 507 -6.99 -36.78 -27.02
N ASN A 508 -6.89 -37.84 -27.81
CA ASN A 508 -5.65 -38.58 -28.05
C ASN A 508 -4.73 -37.82 -29.04
N ALA A 509 -3.55 -38.37 -29.32
CA ALA A 509 -2.56 -37.71 -30.19
C ALA A 509 -3.08 -37.45 -31.62
N GLU A 510 -3.91 -38.34 -32.16
CA GLU A 510 -4.48 -38.21 -33.51
C GLU A 510 -5.48 -37.05 -33.57
N TRP A 511 -6.41 -36.98 -32.61
CA TRP A 511 -7.41 -35.92 -32.54
C TRP A 511 -6.78 -34.56 -32.22
N LYS A 512 -5.71 -34.51 -31.40
CA LYS A 512 -4.93 -33.29 -31.18
C LYS A 512 -4.28 -32.78 -32.47
N ALA A 513 -3.71 -33.67 -33.29
CA ALA A 513 -3.08 -33.28 -34.55
C ALA A 513 -4.12 -32.74 -35.56
N LYS A 514 -5.29 -33.40 -35.66
CA LYS A 514 -6.39 -32.94 -36.52
C LYS A 514 -6.94 -31.57 -36.09
N PHE A 515 -7.11 -31.35 -34.79
CA PHE A 515 -7.52 -30.04 -34.27
C PHE A 515 -6.46 -28.97 -34.54
N ALA A 516 -5.17 -29.27 -34.37
CA ALA A 516 -4.10 -28.31 -34.63
C ALA A 516 -4.07 -27.83 -36.10
N GLU A 517 -4.39 -28.69 -37.06
CA GLU A 517 -4.54 -28.28 -38.47
C GLU A 517 -5.79 -27.41 -38.69
N TYR A 518 -6.92 -27.74 -38.06
CA TYR A 518 -8.12 -26.91 -38.09
C TYR A 518 -7.88 -25.52 -37.46
N ARG A 519 -7.18 -25.46 -36.32
CA ARG A 519 -6.91 -24.22 -35.59
C ARG A 519 -6.13 -23.18 -36.41
N LYS A 520 -5.24 -23.63 -37.30
CA LYS A 520 -4.50 -22.77 -38.23
C LYS A 520 -5.40 -22.04 -39.24
N THR A 521 -6.63 -22.52 -39.45
CA THR A 521 -7.59 -21.90 -40.37
C THR A 521 -8.45 -20.81 -39.71
N LEU A 522 -8.38 -20.70 -38.38
CA LEU A 522 -9.14 -19.74 -37.60
C LEU A 522 -8.30 -18.51 -37.23
N PRO A 523 -8.92 -17.32 -37.10
CA PRO A 523 -8.24 -16.15 -36.57
C PRO A 523 -7.90 -16.32 -35.08
N ASP A 524 -6.89 -15.57 -34.59
CA ASP A 524 -6.41 -15.67 -33.21
C ASP A 524 -7.32 -15.01 -32.16
N ALA A 525 -8.21 -14.12 -32.59
CA ALA A 525 -9.22 -13.51 -31.74
C ALA A 525 -10.55 -13.38 -32.51
N PRO A 526 -11.70 -13.52 -31.82
CA PRO A 526 -12.99 -13.19 -32.41
C PRO A 526 -13.04 -11.69 -32.72
N ALA A 527 -13.72 -11.32 -33.81
CA ALA A 527 -13.93 -9.90 -34.11
C ALA A 527 -14.78 -9.27 -32.99
N PRO A 528 -14.41 -8.07 -32.48
CA PRO A 528 -15.27 -7.37 -31.53
C PRO A 528 -16.60 -7.06 -32.22
N GLU A 529 -17.73 -7.29 -31.53
CA GLU A 529 -19.03 -6.87 -32.04
C GLU A 529 -19.02 -5.35 -32.23
N GLY A 530 -19.28 -4.89 -33.45
CA GLY A 530 -19.44 -3.47 -33.73
C GLY A 530 -20.78 -2.99 -33.19
N ASP A 531 -20.80 -1.86 -32.48
CA ASP A 531 -22.02 -1.18 -32.05
C ASP A 531 -22.98 -1.01 -33.24
N ALA A 532 -24.09 -1.75 -33.21
CA ALA A 532 -25.25 -1.60 -34.09
C ALA A 532 -26.46 -1.14 -33.29
#